data_AF-A0A7Z9IES7-F1
#
_entry.id   AF-A0A7Z9IES7-F1
#
_cell.length_a   1.000
_cell.length_b   1.000
_cell.length_c   1.000
_cell.angle_alpha   90.00
_cell.angle_beta   90.00
_cell.angle_gamma   90.00
#
_symmetry.space_group_name_H-M   'P 1'
#
loop_
_entity.id
_entity.type
_entity.pdbx_description
1 polymer ?
#
loop_
_entity_poly.entity_id
_entity_poly.type
_entity_poly.pdbx_seq_one_letter_code
_entity_poly.pdbx_strand_id
1 'polypeptide(L)'
;MIILQFRDAIDDSLLAALKRFGDVTDVETPRVKLTVTRDVVPRMLASVLDSYQVDDVVVEDPPLEDIIAAVFSEVTGGRVNKIDDDAFQSIGDGQGL
;
A
#
# COMPACT_ATOMS: atom_id res chain seq x y z
N MET A 1 5.93 4.29 -8.69
CA MET A 1 5.76 2.90 -9.17
C MET A 1 7.08 2.42 -9.77
N ILE A 2 7.47 1.18 -9.56
CA ILE A 2 8.67 0.60 -10.18
C ILE A 2 8.30 -0.69 -10.89
N ILE A 3 8.87 -0.89 -12.07
CA ILE A 3 8.72 -2.10 -12.87
C ILE A 3 10.11 -2.70 -13.06
N LEU A 4 10.26 -3.97 -12.70
CA LEU A 4 11.50 -4.73 -12.83
C LEU A 4 11.30 -5.84 -13.84
N GLN A 5 12.17 -5.92 -14.85
CA GLN A 5 12.19 -7.02 -15.81
C GLN A 5 13.35 -7.95 -15.48
N PHE A 6 13.03 -9.21 -15.19
CA PHE A 6 14.00 -10.23 -14.86
C PHE A 6 14.37 -11.03 -16.11
N ARG A 7 15.63 -11.42 -16.23
CA ARG A 7 16.07 -12.32 -17.32
C ARG A 7 15.67 -13.77 -17.04
N ASP A 8 15.60 -14.15 -15.77
CA ASP A 8 15.32 -15.50 -15.29
C ASP A 8 13.87 -15.66 -14.84
N ALA A 9 13.49 -16.87 -14.41
CA ALA A 9 12.16 -17.15 -13.92
C ALA A 9 11.84 -16.36 -12.64
N ILE A 10 10.56 -16.00 -12.49
CA ILE A 10 10.08 -15.34 -11.28
C ILE A 10 9.57 -16.42 -10.33
N ASP A 11 10.35 -16.72 -9.29
CA ASP A 11 9.97 -17.66 -8.22
C ASP A 11 9.38 -16.95 -6.99
N ASP A 12 8.72 -17.73 -6.12
CA ASP A 12 8.17 -17.24 -4.85
C ASP A 12 9.20 -16.56 -3.94
N SER A 13 10.47 -17.01 -3.99
CA SER A 13 11.55 -16.40 -3.20
C SER A 13 11.85 -14.97 -3.64
N LEU A 14 11.83 -14.71 -4.96
CA LEU A 14 12.01 -13.37 -5.51
C LEU A 14 10.83 -12.48 -5.09
N LEU A 15 9.60 -12.97 -5.24
CA LEU A 15 8.40 -12.25 -4.81
C LEU A 15 8.43 -11.94 -3.31
N ALA A 16 8.86 -12.89 -2.48
CA ALA A 16 9.03 -12.68 -1.05
C ALA A 16 10.10 -11.63 -0.73
N ALA A 17 11.20 -11.58 -1.49
CA ALA A 17 12.23 -10.54 -1.34
C ALA A 17 11.67 -9.15 -1.72
N LEU A 18 10.96 -9.05 -2.85
CA LEU A 18 10.35 -7.79 -3.31
C LEU A 18 9.28 -7.26 -2.33
N LYS A 19 8.46 -8.15 -1.77
CA LYS A 19 7.46 -7.82 -0.74
C LYS A 19 8.04 -7.22 0.54
N ARG A 20 9.35 -7.37 0.80
CA ARG A 20 10.02 -6.76 1.96
C ARG A 20 10.33 -5.28 1.75
N PHE A 21 10.42 -4.85 0.50
CA PHE A 21 10.72 -3.46 0.14
C PHE A 21 9.43 -2.65 -0.05
N GLY A 22 8.40 -3.26 -0.62
CA GLY A 22 7.09 -2.64 -0.80
C GLY A 22 6.01 -3.63 -1.21
N ASP A 23 4.91 -3.13 -1.76
CA ASP A 23 3.77 -3.95 -2.15
C ASP A 23 3.85 -4.36 -3.62
N VAL A 24 3.73 -5.65 -3.91
CA VAL A 24 3.76 -6.18 -5.28
C VAL A 24 2.35 -6.13 -5.83
N THR A 25 2.09 -5.12 -6.67
CA THR A 25 0.75 -4.89 -7.23
C THR A 25 0.42 -5.85 -8.37
N ASP A 26 1.43 -6.27 -9.15
CA ASP A 26 1.22 -7.07 -10.36
C ASP A 26 2.47 -7.86 -10.76
N VAL A 27 2.29 -9.09 -11.25
CA VAL A 27 3.37 -10.01 -11.62
C VAL A 27 3.07 -10.61 -12.99
N GLU A 28 3.76 -10.15 -14.02
CA GLU A 28 3.62 -10.60 -15.42
C GLU A 28 4.96 -11.07 -15.96
N THR A 29 5.31 -12.35 -15.80
CA THR A 29 6.61 -12.90 -16.26
C THR A 29 6.94 -12.49 -17.70
N PRO A 30 8.10 -11.84 -17.97
CA PRO A 30 9.28 -11.64 -17.11
C PRO A 30 9.32 -10.32 -16.28
N ARG A 31 8.23 -9.59 -16.18
CA ARG A 31 8.11 -8.28 -15.51
C ARG A 31 7.35 -8.36 -14.17
N VAL A 32 7.77 -7.56 -13.21
CA VAL A 32 7.10 -7.37 -11.91
C VAL A 32 6.85 -5.90 -11.68
N LYS A 33 5.61 -5.52 -11.37
CA LYS A 33 5.26 -4.16 -10.93
C LYS A 33 5.13 -4.13 -9.42
N LEU A 34 5.78 -3.15 -8.81
CA LEU A 34 5.78 -2.98 -7.37
C LEU A 34 5.65 -1.50 -6.99
N THR A 35 4.98 -1.27 -5.86
CA THR A 35 4.79 0.05 -5.26
C THR A 35 5.66 0.15 -4.01
N VAL A 36 6.62 1.06 -4.05
CA VAL A 36 7.53 1.35 -2.94
C VAL A 36 7.60 2.84 -2.67
N THR A 37 8.01 3.19 -1.45
CA THR A 37 8.35 4.56 -1.09
C THR A 37 9.69 4.97 -1.72
N ARG A 38 9.80 6.26 -2.07
CA ARG A 38 10.97 6.82 -2.78
C ARG A 38 12.30 6.60 -2.05
N ASP A 39 12.27 6.54 -0.73
CA ASP A 39 13.46 6.34 0.11
C ASP A 39 14.05 4.92 -0.03
N VAL A 40 13.19 3.92 -0.26
CA VAL A 40 13.58 2.51 -0.32
C VAL A 40 14.07 2.11 -1.73
N VAL A 41 13.68 2.86 -2.77
CA VAL A 41 14.05 2.64 -4.18
C VAL A 41 15.54 2.35 -4.39
N PRO A 42 16.48 3.23 -4.00
CA PRO A 42 17.91 3.00 -4.27
C PRO A 42 18.45 1.76 -3.55
N ARG A 43 18.00 1.50 -2.33
CA ARG A 43 18.45 0.34 -1.53
C ARG A 43 17.93 -0.98 -2.09
N MET A 44 16.66 -0.99 -2.49
CA MET A 44 16.05 -2.14 -3.14
C MET A 44 16.75 -2.43 -4.47
N LEU A 45 16.93 -1.43 -5.34
CA LEU A 45 17.60 -1.62 -6.63
C LEU A 45 19.01 -2.19 -6.45
N ALA A 46 19.78 -1.67 -5.48
CA ALA A 46 21.10 -2.21 -5.17
C ALA A 46 21.05 -3.68 -4.74
N SER A 47 20.08 -4.06 -3.89
CA SER A 47 19.92 -5.45 -3.43
C SER A 47 19.45 -6.38 -4.55
N VAL A 48 18.54 -5.91 -5.40
CA VAL A 48 17.99 -6.72 -6.50
C VAL A 48 19.03 -6.90 -7.60
N LEU A 49 19.77 -5.85 -7.97
CA LEU A 49 20.85 -5.92 -8.97
C LEU A 49 22.05 -6.77 -8.50
N ASP A 50 22.28 -6.86 -7.18
CA ASP A 50 23.32 -7.70 -6.60
C ASP A 50 22.94 -9.18 -6.58
N SER A 51 21.68 -9.49 -6.22
CA SER A 51 21.22 -10.87 -6.01
C SER A 51 20.52 -11.50 -7.24
N TYR A 52 20.03 -10.71 -8.20
CA TYR A 52 19.23 -11.19 -9.34
C TYR A 52 19.67 -10.59 -10.67
N GLN A 53 19.46 -11.35 -11.76
CA GLN A 53 19.73 -10.86 -13.12
C GLN A 53 18.54 -10.04 -13.65
N VAL A 54 18.56 -8.75 -13.34
CA VAL A 54 17.62 -7.78 -13.89
C VAL A 54 18.09 -7.35 -15.28
N ASP A 55 17.22 -7.46 -16.27
CA ASP A 55 17.50 -7.05 -17.66
C ASP A 55 17.14 -5.58 -17.88
N ASP A 56 16.04 -5.12 -17.28
CA ASP A 56 15.56 -3.74 -17.40
C ASP A 56 14.86 -3.26 -16.11
N VAL A 57 15.02 -1.97 -15.80
CA VAL A 57 14.41 -1.30 -14.64
C VAL A 57 13.72 -0.03 -15.12
N VAL A 58 12.43 0.08 -14.82
CA VAL A 58 11.63 1.28 -15.11
C VAL A 58 11.16 1.89 -13.79
N VAL A 59 11.46 3.18 -13.59
CA VAL A 59 10.95 3.96 -12.45
C VAL A 59 9.96 4.98 -13.00
N GLU A 60 8.70 4.84 -12.60
CA GLU A 60 7.63 5.76 -12.97
C GLU A 60 7.14 6.52 -11.74
N ASP A 61 7.06 7.84 -11.83
CA ASP A 61 6.37 8.63 -10.81
C ASP A 61 4.86 8.51 -11.04
N PRO A 62 4.04 8.34 -9.98
CA PRO A 62 2.59 8.33 -10.14
C PRO A 62 2.14 9.64 -10.80
N PRO A 63 1.14 9.59 -11.70
CA PRO A 63 0.59 10.81 -12.26
C PRO A 63 0.00 11.65 -11.13
N LEU A 64 0.01 12.98 -11.30
CA LEU A 64 -0.44 13.91 -10.25
C LEU A 64 -1.87 13.63 -9.77
N GLU A 65 -2.71 13.07 -10.63
CA GLU A 65 -4.08 12.64 -10.30
C GLU A 65 -4.17 11.62 -9.15
N ASP A 66 -3.27 10.63 -9.11
CA ASP A 66 -3.21 9.63 -8.03
C ASP A 66 -2.74 10.24 -6.70
N ILE A 67 -1.83 11.23 -6.77
CA ILE A 67 -1.38 11.98 -5.58
C ILE A 67 -2.56 12.75 -4.96
N ILE A 68 -3.39 13.36 -5.80
CA ILE A 68 -4.57 14.11 -5.35
C ILE A 68 -5.56 13.15 -4.66
N ALA A 69 -5.85 12.00 -5.28
CA ALA A 69 -6.76 11.02 -4.71
C ALA A 69 -6.30 10.51 -3.32
N ALA A 70 -5.00 10.25 -3.15
CA ALA A 70 -4.42 9.82 -1.87
C ALA A 70 -4.60 10.89 -0.77
N VAL A 71 -4.26 12.16 -1.07
CA VAL A 71 -4.38 13.27 -0.12
C VAL A 71 -5.84 13.51 0.30
N PHE A 72 -6.79 13.38 -0.62
CA PHE A 72 -8.21 13.52 -0.31
C PHE A 72 -8.75 12.34 0.55
N SER A 73 -8.22 11.13 0.37
CA SER A 73 -8.58 9.97 1.18
C SER A 73 -8.06 10.10 2.62
N GLU A 74 -6.84 10.60 2.81
CA GLU A 74 -6.24 10.82 4.13
C GLU A 74 -7.00 11.87 4.98
N VAL A 75 -7.59 12.88 4.33
CA VAL A 75 -8.36 13.93 5.04
C VAL A 75 -9.76 13.44 5.47
N THR A 76 -10.32 12.43 4.81
CA THR A 76 -11.71 11.97 5.04
C THR A 76 -11.84 10.95 6.19
N GLY A 77 -10.74 10.34 6.66
CA GLY A 77 -10.74 9.36 7.77
C GLY A 77 -10.93 9.95 9.18
N GLY A 78 -11.03 11.28 9.30
CA GLY A 78 -11.14 11.97 10.58
C GLY A 78 -12.58 12.32 10.99
N ARG A 79 -13.17 11.49 11.87
CA ARG A 79 -14.35 11.72 12.73
C ARG A 79 -15.74 11.55 12.11
N VAL A 80 -16.27 10.32 12.21
CA VAL A 80 -17.67 10.09 12.58
C VAL A 80 -17.68 9.61 14.02
N ASN A 81 -17.63 10.56 14.97
CA ASN A 81 -17.92 10.25 16.37
C ASN A 81 -19.41 9.94 16.44
N LYS A 82 -19.76 8.64 16.55
CA LYS A 82 -21.10 8.23 16.96
C LYS A 82 -21.43 8.98 18.24
N ILE A 83 -22.37 9.91 18.16
CA ILE A 83 -23.07 10.39 19.34
C ILE A 83 -23.78 9.16 19.93
N ASP A 84 -23.36 8.82 21.13
CA ASP A 84 -23.92 7.73 21.90
C ASP A 84 -25.37 8.10 22.25
N ASP A 85 -26.32 7.34 21.69
CA ASP A 85 -27.77 7.56 21.79
C ASP A 85 -28.34 6.95 23.10
N ASP A 86 -27.49 6.67 24.10
CA ASP A 86 -27.85 5.88 25.29
C ASP A 86 -28.30 6.71 26.51
N ALA A 87 -28.55 8.02 26.35
CA ALA A 87 -28.82 8.92 27.48
C ALA A 87 -30.30 9.23 27.77
N PHE A 88 -31.27 8.63 27.07
CA PHE A 88 -32.69 9.05 27.17
C PHE A 88 -33.69 8.04 27.76
N GLN A 89 -33.26 6.91 28.35
CA GLN A 89 -34.20 5.88 28.86
C GLN A 89 -34.07 5.51 30.34
N SER A 90 -33.86 6.50 31.21
CA SER A 90 -34.18 6.33 32.64
C SER A 90 -34.74 7.61 33.27
N ILE A 91 -35.98 7.91 32.89
CA ILE A 91 -36.92 8.68 33.70
C ILE A 91 -38.26 7.95 33.64
N GLY A 92 -38.33 6.83 34.37
CA GLY A 92 -39.53 6.09 34.69
C GLY A 92 -39.61 5.90 36.20
N ASP A 93 -39.70 7.01 36.92
CA ASP A 93 -39.88 7.06 38.37
C ASP A 93 -41.23 6.46 38.73
N GLY A 94 -41.22 5.59 39.74
CA GLY A 94 -42.37 4.80 40.16
C GLY A 94 -43.45 5.65 40.82
N GLN A 95 -44.68 5.51 40.33
CA GLN A 95 -45.87 5.67 41.16
C GLN A 95 -46.89 4.60 40.79
N GLY A 96 -47.27 3.81 41.78
CA GLY A 96 -48.24 2.72 41.66
C GLY A 96 -48.61 2.19 43.03
N LEU A 97 -49.38 3.02 43.75
CA LEU A 97 -50.43 2.75 44.74
C LEU A 97 -50.21 1.63 45.79
#